data_AF-A0A9P8FJP6-F1
#
_entry.id   AF-A0A9P8FJP6-F1
#
_cell.length_a   1.000
_cell.length_b   1.000
_cell.length_c   1.000
_cell.angle_alpha   90.00
_cell.angle_beta   90.00
_cell.angle_gamma   90.00
#
_symmetry.space_group_name_H-M   'P 1'
#
loop_
_entity.id
_entity.type
_entity.pdbx_description
1 polymer ?
#
loop_
_entity_poly.entity_id
_entity_poly.type
_entity_poly.pdbx_seq_one_letter_code
_entity_poly.pdbx_strand_id
1 'polypeptide(L)'
;MFEEVANYANDAAAVEKSLRLLQALVQIAAGTTSSAADAKTWSMARGQFALARRYLRLFKWIDFSRLTQQAFASSEPDPARRMLKTAKNALLALYFLMEMFCITNAMNITHSSFLVSLQHHALQIWFFAISVSFLLTCYELLCFSTSASTKPQLYTNLIIDCCDILIPGSAVNWIPASSVTVGIASSISSLIVGKQIWERVQLEAYRKEQRKREKAARKVRFDAGTKLSGDEKEGAEKNKDKKGRSNGVVNGSVKALVNAVGDGNGSVKKRSKQA
;
A
#
# COMPACT_ATOMS: atom_id res chain seq x y z
N MET A 1 6.85 -12.77 -17.26
CA MET A 1 5.42 -12.68 -17.65
C MET A 1 4.50 -13.34 -16.61
N PHE A 2 4.43 -14.68 -16.51
CA PHE A 2 3.48 -15.34 -15.59
C PHE A 2 3.61 -14.92 -14.12
N GLU A 3 4.82 -14.79 -13.59
CA GLU A 3 5.05 -14.33 -12.21
C GLU A 3 4.56 -12.89 -11.98
N GLU A 4 4.72 -12.00 -12.97
CA GLU A 4 4.24 -10.61 -12.88
C GLU A 4 2.71 -10.54 -12.89
N VAL A 5 2.06 -11.37 -13.72
CA VAL A 5 0.60 -11.52 -13.74
C VAL A 5 0.11 -12.12 -12.41
N ALA A 6 0.82 -13.09 -11.85
CA ALA A 6 0.51 -13.66 -10.54
C ALA A 6 0.68 -12.63 -9.41
N ASN A 7 1.74 -11.81 -9.42
CA ASN A 7 1.91 -10.72 -8.47
C ASN A 7 0.72 -9.75 -8.52
N TYR A 8 0.27 -9.38 -9.72
CA TYR A 8 -0.88 -8.51 -9.93
C TYR A 8 -2.20 -9.16 -9.47
N ALA A 9 -2.45 -10.42 -9.81
CA ALA A 9 -3.65 -11.15 -9.39
C ALA A 9 -3.76 -11.37 -7.87
N ASN A 10 -2.63 -11.37 -7.16
CA ASN A 10 -2.59 -11.46 -5.69
C ASN A 10 -2.79 -10.11 -4.96
N ASP A 11 -2.90 -8.98 -5.68
CA ASP A 11 -3.19 -7.67 -5.10
C ASP A 11 -4.70 -7.35 -5.16
N ALA A 12 -5.36 -7.21 -4.01
CA ALA A 12 -6.80 -7.01 -3.94
C ALA A 12 -7.28 -5.68 -4.60
N ALA A 13 -6.42 -4.67 -4.75
CA ALA A 13 -6.76 -3.45 -5.47
C ALA A 13 -6.59 -3.62 -7.00
N ALA A 14 -5.59 -4.38 -7.44
CA ALA A 14 -5.44 -4.80 -8.84
C ALA A 14 -6.67 -5.57 -9.31
N VAL A 15 -7.16 -6.53 -8.52
CA VAL A 15 -8.38 -7.31 -8.82
C VAL A 15 -9.62 -6.38 -8.84
N GLU A 16 -9.75 -5.43 -7.91
CA GLU A 16 -10.85 -4.44 -7.93
C GLU A 16 -10.87 -3.60 -9.21
N LYS A 17 -9.71 -3.16 -9.71
CA LYS A 17 -9.63 -2.41 -10.97
C LYS A 17 -9.81 -3.29 -12.22
N SER A 18 -9.37 -4.54 -12.17
CA SER A 18 -9.61 -5.51 -13.25
C SER A 18 -11.10 -5.79 -13.41
N LEU A 19 -11.81 -6.03 -12.30
CA LEU A 19 -13.26 -6.14 -12.26
C LEU A 19 -13.95 -4.84 -12.69
N ARG A 20 -13.37 -3.67 -12.41
CA ARG A 20 -13.92 -2.37 -12.85
C ARG A 20 -13.83 -2.18 -14.36
N LEU A 21 -12.72 -2.57 -14.97
CA LEU A 21 -12.55 -2.58 -16.41
C LEU A 21 -13.54 -3.56 -17.07
N LEU A 22 -13.66 -4.79 -16.55
CA LEU A 22 -14.64 -5.76 -17.03
C LEU A 22 -16.08 -5.23 -16.94
N GLN A 23 -16.46 -4.65 -15.79
CA GLN A 23 -17.76 -3.99 -15.59
C GLN A 23 -18.02 -2.89 -16.63
N ALA A 24 -17.00 -2.09 -16.95
CA ALA A 24 -17.09 -0.98 -17.90
C ALA A 24 -17.19 -1.47 -19.35
N LEU A 25 -16.48 -2.55 -19.72
CA LEU A 25 -16.56 -3.16 -21.04
C LEU A 25 -17.93 -3.81 -21.30
N VAL A 26 -18.49 -4.57 -20.35
CA VAL A 26 -19.85 -5.12 -20.51
C VAL A 26 -20.94 -4.04 -20.44
N GLN A 27 -20.68 -2.91 -19.76
CA GLN A 27 -21.53 -1.72 -19.81
C GLN A 27 -21.55 -1.07 -21.21
N ILE A 28 -20.42 -1.06 -21.93
CA ILE A 28 -20.39 -0.61 -23.33
C ILE A 28 -21.15 -1.61 -24.21
N ALA A 29 -20.87 -2.92 -24.10
CA ALA A 29 -21.54 -3.96 -24.88
C ALA A 29 -23.08 -3.96 -24.69
N ALA A 30 -23.56 -3.76 -23.46
CA ALA A 30 -24.98 -3.63 -23.14
C ALA A 30 -25.64 -2.41 -23.83
N GLY A 31 -24.87 -1.35 -24.11
CA GLY A 31 -25.34 -0.12 -24.74
C GLY A 31 -25.08 -0.04 -26.26
N THR A 32 -24.46 -1.06 -26.87
CA THR A 32 -24.15 -1.08 -28.31
C THR A 32 -24.75 -2.28 -29.05
N THR A 33 -25.18 -3.34 -28.37
CA THR A 33 -25.91 -4.46 -29.01
C THR A 33 -27.32 -4.04 -29.45
N SER A 34 -27.74 -4.52 -30.62
CA SER A 34 -29.11 -4.37 -31.13
C SER A 34 -30.09 -5.39 -30.53
N SER A 35 -29.60 -6.43 -29.84
CA SER A 35 -30.41 -7.47 -29.22
C SER A 35 -30.79 -7.10 -27.79
N ALA A 36 -32.08 -6.98 -27.50
CA ALA A 36 -32.58 -6.73 -26.15
C ALA A 36 -32.26 -7.88 -25.16
N ALA A 37 -32.17 -9.12 -25.66
CA ALA A 37 -31.76 -10.29 -24.86
C ALA A 37 -30.28 -10.21 -24.45
N ASP A 38 -29.42 -9.79 -25.38
CA ASP A 38 -27.99 -9.59 -25.13
C ASP A 38 -27.79 -8.42 -24.18
N ALA A 39 -28.48 -7.29 -24.40
CA ALA A 39 -28.41 -6.11 -23.54
C ALA A 39 -28.77 -6.43 -22.08
N LYS A 40 -29.80 -7.27 -21.87
CA LYS A 40 -30.17 -7.81 -20.55
C LYS A 40 -29.07 -8.70 -19.97
N THR A 41 -28.46 -9.56 -20.78
CA THR A 41 -27.38 -10.47 -20.37
C THR A 41 -26.11 -9.72 -19.97
N TRP A 42 -25.66 -8.75 -20.78
CA TRP A 42 -24.54 -7.88 -20.47
C TRP A 42 -24.81 -7.00 -19.24
N SER A 43 -26.05 -6.54 -19.06
CA SER A 43 -26.46 -5.80 -17.85
C SER A 43 -26.44 -6.66 -16.58
N MET A 44 -26.79 -7.95 -16.69
CA MET A 44 -26.64 -8.90 -15.58
C MET A 44 -25.16 -9.11 -15.23
N ALA A 45 -24.29 -9.33 -16.22
CA ALA A 45 -22.84 -9.44 -16.01
C ALA A 45 -22.25 -8.17 -15.38
N ARG A 46 -22.68 -6.98 -15.81
CA ARG A 46 -22.34 -5.69 -15.19
C ARG A 46 -22.70 -5.66 -13.71
N GLY A 47 -23.90 -6.14 -13.35
CA GLY A 47 -24.36 -6.26 -11.97
C GLY A 47 -23.45 -7.16 -11.12
N GLN A 48 -23.07 -8.33 -11.64
CA GLN A 48 -22.18 -9.27 -10.95
C GLN A 48 -20.78 -8.70 -10.74
N PHE A 49 -20.17 -8.05 -11.74
CA PHE A 49 -18.88 -7.38 -11.56
C PHE A 49 -18.96 -6.20 -10.56
N ALA A 50 -20.06 -5.44 -10.57
CA ALA A 50 -20.29 -4.39 -9.59
C ALA A 50 -20.44 -4.93 -8.15
N LEU A 51 -21.10 -6.08 -7.99
CA LEU A 51 -21.24 -6.77 -6.70
C LEU A 51 -19.90 -7.34 -6.20
N ALA A 52 -19.12 -8.00 -7.06
CA ALA A 52 -17.78 -8.47 -6.75
C ALA A 52 -16.86 -7.33 -6.23
N ARG A 53 -16.96 -6.15 -6.84
CA ARG A 53 -16.26 -4.93 -6.40
C ARG A 53 -16.78 -4.35 -5.09
N ARG A 54 -17.99 -4.65 -4.63
CA ARG A 54 -18.47 -4.24 -3.29
C ARG A 54 -17.79 -5.07 -2.20
N TYR A 55 -17.70 -6.38 -2.36
CA TYR A 55 -16.98 -7.23 -1.39
C TYR A 55 -15.51 -6.79 -1.20
N LEU A 56 -14.78 -6.54 -2.30
CA LEU A 56 -13.39 -6.05 -2.26
C LEU A 56 -13.21 -4.62 -1.70
N ARG A 57 -14.30 -3.91 -1.39
CA ARG A 57 -14.28 -2.56 -0.81
C ARG A 57 -15.03 -2.43 0.52
N LEU A 58 -15.64 -3.52 1.01
CA LEU A 58 -16.58 -3.54 2.13
C LEU A 58 -16.09 -2.83 3.40
N PHE A 59 -14.81 -3.00 3.73
CA PHE A 59 -14.18 -2.41 4.92
C PHE A 59 -13.26 -1.21 4.62
N LYS A 60 -13.19 -0.72 3.37
CA LYS A 60 -12.31 0.41 3.00
C LYS A 60 -12.69 1.72 3.67
N TRP A 61 -13.90 1.83 4.24
CA TRP A 61 -14.25 2.95 5.10
C TRP A 61 -13.26 3.11 6.27
N ILE A 62 -12.71 2.01 6.81
CA ILE A 62 -11.72 2.02 7.91
C ILE A 62 -10.40 2.69 7.44
N ASP A 63 -9.94 2.35 6.24
CA ASP A 63 -8.73 2.94 5.66
C ASP A 63 -8.94 4.45 5.41
N PHE A 64 -10.08 4.84 4.85
CA PHE A 64 -10.39 6.26 4.64
C PHE A 64 -10.62 7.02 5.95
N SER A 65 -11.22 6.43 6.99
CA SER A 65 -11.30 7.02 8.33
C SER A 65 -9.91 7.26 8.93
N ARG A 66 -8.97 6.31 8.78
CA ARG A 66 -7.57 6.47 9.20
C ARG A 66 -6.87 7.58 8.41
N LEU A 67 -7.06 7.64 7.09
CA LEU A 67 -6.52 8.71 6.24
C LEU A 67 -7.13 10.08 6.55
N THR A 68 -8.39 10.15 7.02
CA THR A 68 -9.02 11.37 7.54
C THR A 68 -8.35 11.82 8.83
N GLN A 69 -8.18 10.91 9.80
CA GLN A 69 -7.51 11.21 11.07
C GLN A 69 -6.05 11.67 10.86
N GLN A 70 -5.31 10.99 9.98
CA GLN A 70 -3.94 11.36 9.62
C GLN A 70 -3.86 12.71 8.91
N ALA A 71 -4.79 13.02 7.99
CA ALA A 71 -4.84 14.33 7.34
C ALA A 71 -5.20 15.44 8.33
N PHE A 72 -6.19 15.22 9.21
CA PHE A 72 -6.62 16.19 10.21
C PHE A 72 -5.51 16.51 11.23
N ALA A 73 -4.85 15.47 11.75
CA ALA A 73 -3.75 15.60 12.71
C ALA A 73 -2.41 16.02 12.06
N SER A 74 -2.34 16.18 10.74
CA SER A 74 -1.09 16.53 10.07
C SER A 74 -0.64 17.97 10.35
N SER A 75 0.66 18.14 10.55
CA SER A 75 1.35 19.44 10.56
C SER A 75 1.58 19.98 9.14
N GLU A 76 0.63 19.76 8.22
CA GLU A 76 0.63 20.39 6.89
C GLU A 76 0.62 21.92 7.06
N PRO A 77 1.61 22.66 6.52
CA PRO A 77 1.72 24.10 6.76
C PRO A 77 0.56 24.92 6.21
N ASP A 78 -0.04 24.48 5.10
CA ASP A 78 -1.20 25.13 4.50
C ASP A 78 -2.52 24.53 5.03
N PRO A 79 -3.38 25.34 5.69
CA PRO A 79 -4.66 24.86 6.20
C PRO A 79 -5.65 24.48 5.09
N ALA A 80 -5.63 25.13 3.93
CA ALA A 80 -6.60 24.87 2.86
C ALA A 80 -6.42 23.46 2.27
N ARG A 81 -5.18 23.12 1.91
CA ARG A 81 -4.75 21.77 1.49
C ARG A 81 -5.06 20.72 2.55
N ARG A 82 -4.81 21.01 3.84
CA ARG A 82 -5.15 20.10 4.93
C ARG A 82 -6.65 19.84 5.03
N MET A 83 -7.47 20.89 4.94
CA MET A 83 -8.93 20.79 4.95
C MET A 83 -9.45 20.00 3.74
N LEU A 84 -8.98 20.29 2.53
CA LEU A 84 -9.36 19.58 1.30
C LEU A 84 -8.97 18.09 1.35
N LYS A 85 -7.75 17.76 1.79
CA LYS A 85 -7.32 16.36 2.02
C LYS A 85 -8.22 15.64 3.03
N THR A 86 -8.51 16.29 4.16
CA THR A 86 -9.35 15.73 5.23
C THR A 86 -10.78 15.52 4.74
N ALA A 87 -11.38 16.52 4.07
CA ALA A 87 -12.74 16.46 3.56
C ALA A 87 -12.91 15.38 2.49
N LYS A 88 -11.96 15.23 1.55
CA LYS A 88 -11.99 14.11 0.57
C LYS A 88 -12.03 12.76 1.28
N ASN A 89 -11.12 12.53 2.21
CA ASN A 89 -11.00 11.25 2.90
C ASN A 89 -12.24 10.99 3.77
N ALA A 90 -12.83 12.02 4.39
CA ALA A 90 -14.04 11.91 5.19
C ALA A 90 -15.26 11.52 4.34
N LEU A 91 -15.44 12.17 3.17
CA LEU A 91 -16.52 11.87 2.24
C LEU A 91 -16.36 10.46 1.63
N LEU A 92 -15.14 10.03 1.31
CA LEU A 92 -14.88 8.65 0.88
C LEU A 92 -15.19 7.63 2.00
N ALA A 93 -14.79 7.91 3.25
CA ALA A 93 -15.10 7.03 4.38
C ALA A 93 -16.62 6.89 4.57
N LEU A 94 -17.36 7.99 4.51
CA LEU A 94 -18.82 8.00 4.63
C LEU A 94 -19.50 7.26 3.46
N TYR A 95 -19.06 7.47 2.22
CA TYR A 95 -19.53 6.71 1.06
C TYR A 95 -19.34 5.20 1.25
N PHE A 96 -18.15 4.74 1.62
CA PHE A 96 -17.88 3.31 1.83
C PHE A 96 -18.65 2.72 3.02
N LEU A 97 -18.87 3.50 4.08
CA LEU A 97 -19.68 3.10 5.23
C LEU A 97 -21.15 2.91 4.83
N MET A 98 -21.70 3.78 3.99
CA MET A 98 -23.06 3.64 3.46
C MET A 98 -23.17 2.49 2.43
N GLU A 99 -22.18 2.32 1.56
CA GLU A 99 -22.11 1.21 0.59
C GLU A 99 -22.06 -0.16 1.31
N MET A 100 -21.41 -0.24 2.48
CA MET A 100 -21.38 -1.42 3.35
C MET A 100 -22.79 -1.83 3.80
N PHE A 101 -23.62 -0.90 4.28
CA PHE A 101 -25.01 -1.20 4.66
C PHE A 101 -25.88 -1.58 3.45
N CYS A 102 -25.63 -0.98 2.28
CA CYS A 102 -26.37 -1.26 1.05
C CYS A 102 -26.06 -2.63 0.41
N ILE A 103 -25.08 -3.39 0.91
CA ILE A 103 -24.68 -4.66 0.27
C ILE A 103 -25.76 -5.74 0.35
N THR A 104 -26.60 -5.77 1.39
CA THR A 104 -27.69 -6.75 1.52
C THR A 104 -28.75 -6.61 0.43
N ASN A 105 -29.06 -5.38 0.03
CA ASN A 105 -29.92 -5.06 -1.10
C ASN A 105 -29.22 -5.34 -2.45
N ALA A 106 -27.89 -5.14 -2.53
CA ALA A 106 -27.11 -5.47 -3.74
C ALA A 106 -26.94 -6.99 -3.96
N MET A 107 -27.03 -7.80 -2.89
CA MET A 107 -27.08 -9.27 -2.95
C MET A 107 -28.49 -9.83 -3.22
N ASN A 108 -29.50 -8.96 -3.37
CA ASN A 108 -30.91 -9.36 -3.53
C ASN A 108 -31.44 -10.22 -2.35
N ILE A 109 -30.92 -10.00 -1.14
CA ILE A 109 -31.39 -10.67 0.10
C ILE A 109 -32.46 -9.82 0.78
N THR A 110 -32.26 -8.50 0.82
CA THR A 110 -33.23 -7.55 1.37
C THR A 110 -33.78 -6.65 0.26
N HIS A 111 -35.08 -6.38 0.31
CA HIS A 111 -35.74 -5.44 -0.59
C HIS A 111 -36.33 -4.31 0.25
N SER A 112 -35.64 -3.16 0.28
CA SER A 112 -36.07 -2.02 1.09
C SER A 112 -35.85 -0.70 0.35
N SER A 113 -36.90 0.11 0.24
CA SER A 113 -36.83 1.46 -0.31
C SER A 113 -35.83 2.36 0.43
N PHE A 114 -35.65 2.14 1.74
CA PHE A 114 -34.62 2.80 2.52
C PHE A 114 -33.21 2.48 2.01
N LEU A 115 -32.89 1.22 1.72
CA LEU A 115 -31.56 0.82 1.23
C LEU A 115 -31.31 1.31 -0.22
N VAL A 116 -32.35 1.40 -1.04
CA VAL A 116 -32.28 2.04 -2.38
C VAL A 116 -32.00 3.55 -2.25
N SER A 117 -32.69 4.24 -1.35
CA SER A 117 -32.46 5.67 -1.08
C SER A 117 -31.08 5.94 -0.48
N LEU A 118 -30.67 5.12 0.51
CA LEU A 118 -29.34 5.18 1.13
C LEU A 118 -28.23 4.97 0.09
N GLN A 119 -28.44 4.06 -0.86
CA GLN A 119 -27.53 3.85 -1.99
C GLN A 119 -27.45 5.08 -2.90
N HIS A 120 -28.57 5.75 -3.18
CA HIS A 120 -28.58 6.98 -3.97
C HIS A 120 -27.82 8.12 -3.27
N HIS A 121 -28.08 8.34 -1.97
CA HIS A 121 -27.33 9.32 -1.17
C HIS A 121 -25.83 8.99 -1.05
N ALA A 122 -25.47 7.71 -0.97
CA ALA A 122 -24.06 7.28 -0.99
C ALA A 122 -23.36 7.68 -2.31
N LEU A 123 -24.06 7.61 -3.45
CA LEU A 123 -23.54 8.06 -4.75
C LEU A 123 -23.40 9.60 -4.81
N GLN A 124 -24.33 10.35 -4.23
CA GLN A 124 -24.20 11.81 -4.11
C GLN A 124 -22.96 12.20 -3.27
N ILE A 125 -22.72 11.51 -2.17
CA ILE A 125 -21.53 11.71 -1.32
C ILE A 125 -20.24 11.31 -2.06
N TRP A 126 -20.26 10.24 -2.86
CA TRP A 126 -19.13 9.88 -3.71
C TRP A 126 -18.83 10.94 -4.80
N PHE A 127 -19.86 11.54 -5.40
CA PHE A 127 -19.69 12.68 -6.31
C PHE A 127 -18.97 13.83 -5.60
N PHE A 128 -19.45 14.27 -4.43
CA PHE A 128 -18.79 15.34 -3.66
C PHE A 128 -17.36 14.98 -3.27
N ALA A 129 -17.08 13.72 -2.94
CA ALA A 129 -15.72 13.27 -2.65
C ALA A 129 -14.75 13.42 -3.84
N ILE A 130 -15.23 13.13 -5.06
CA ILE A 130 -14.45 13.35 -6.30
C ILE A 130 -14.31 14.85 -6.57
N SER A 131 -15.37 15.65 -6.41
CA SER A 131 -15.29 17.12 -6.58
C SER A 131 -14.26 17.76 -5.64
N VAL A 132 -14.16 17.32 -4.39
CA VAL A 132 -13.11 17.77 -3.46
C VAL A 132 -11.72 17.25 -3.85
N SER A 133 -11.62 16.06 -4.48
CA SER A 133 -10.37 15.55 -5.06
C SER A 133 -9.88 16.38 -6.25
N PHE A 134 -10.80 16.74 -7.14
CA PHE A 134 -10.55 17.62 -8.28
C PHE A 134 -10.11 19.00 -7.81
N LEU A 135 -10.85 19.62 -6.87
CA LEU A 135 -10.49 20.92 -6.28
C LEU A 135 -9.12 20.89 -5.59
N LEU A 136 -8.79 19.84 -4.83
CA LEU A 136 -7.46 19.65 -4.24
C LEU A 136 -6.37 19.56 -5.31
N THR A 137 -6.59 18.81 -6.39
CA THR A 137 -5.61 18.63 -7.46
C THR A 137 -5.39 19.92 -8.25
N CYS A 138 -6.47 20.67 -8.53
CA CYS A 138 -6.39 22.01 -9.13
C CYS A 138 -5.67 23.01 -8.21
N TYR A 139 -5.94 22.98 -6.90
CA TYR A 139 -5.28 23.85 -5.93
C TYR A 139 -3.78 23.54 -5.80
N GLU A 140 -3.39 22.26 -5.80
CA GLU A 140 -1.97 21.85 -5.85
C GLU A 140 -1.27 22.23 -7.17
N LEU A 141 -1.99 22.28 -8.30
CA LEU A 141 -1.44 22.73 -9.59
C LEU A 141 -1.31 24.26 -9.71
N LEU A 142 -2.23 25.02 -9.11
CA LEU A 142 -2.30 26.48 -9.24
C LEU A 142 -1.51 27.23 -8.16
N CYS A 143 -1.55 26.77 -6.91
CA CYS A 143 -1.05 27.52 -5.76
C CYS A 143 0.32 27.02 -5.24
N PHE A 144 0.82 25.88 -5.72
CA PHE A 144 2.12 25.33 -5.31
C PHE A 144 3.08 25.22 -6.49
N SER A 145 4.34 25.60 -6.27
CA SER A 145 5.43 25.36 -7.22
C SER A 145 5.78 23.88 -7.27
N THR A 146 4.97 23.12 -8.00
CA THR A 146 5.09 21.67 -8.15
C THR A 146 6.30 21.31 -9.00
N SER A 147 7.18 20.45 -8.48
CA SER A 147 8.37 20.00 -9.18
C SER A 147 8.02 19.29 -10.49
N ALA A 148 8.90 19.36 -11.50
CA ALA A 148 8.66 18.74 -12.82
C ALA A 148 8.35 17.23 -12.75
N SER A 149 8.91 16.52 -11.77
CA SER A 149 8.60 15.10 -11.51
C SER A 149 7.19 14.84 -10.97
N THR A 150 6.55 15.83 -10.34
CA THR A 150 5.25 15.70 -9.66
C THR A 150 4.08 16.08 -10.57
N LYS A 151 4.28 17.07 -11.46
CA LYS A 151 3.22 17.56 -12.37
C LYS A 151 2.52 16.46 -13.18
N PRO A 152 3.21 15.47 -13.78
CA PRO A 152 2.55 14.41 -14.55
C PRO A 152 1.56 13.58 -13.71
N GLN A 153 1.87 13.32 -12.44
CA GLN A 153 0.97 12.59 -11.55
C GLN A 153 -0.29 13.42 -11.22
N LEU A 154 -0.15 14.75 -11.05
CA LEU A 154 -1.28 15.63 -10.79
C LEU A 154 -2.22 15.72 -12.00
N TYR A 155 -1.69 15.88 -13.22
CA TYR A 155 -2.52 15.79 -14.43
C TYR A 155 -3.18 14.41 -14.60
N THR A 156 -2.47 13.33 -14.23
CA THR A 156 -3.04 11.97 -14.26
C THR A 156 -4.20 11.83 -13.26
N ASN A 157 -4.05 12.34 -12.04
CA ASN A 157 -5.13 12.40 -11.04
C ASN A 157 -6.33 13.21 -11.54
N LEU A 158 -6.08 14.36 -12.17
CA LEU A 158 -7.12 15.23 -12.73
C LEU A 158 -7.95 14.51 -13.81
N ILE A 159 -7.28 13.78 -14.73
CA ILE A 159 -7.93 12.97 -15.76
C ILE A 159 -8.76 11.84 -15.13
N ILE A 160 -8.24 11.18 -14.07
CA ILE A 160 -8.98 10.15 -13.33
C ILE A 160 -10.24 10.75 -12.69
N ASP A 161 -10.14 11.85 -11.96
CA ASP A 161 -11.28 12.49 -11.28
C ASP A 161 -12.33 12.98 -12.30
N CYS A 162 -11.91 13.55 -13.45
CA CYS A 162 -12.80 13.90 -14.56
C CYS A 162 -13.51 12.70 -15.20
N CYS A 163 -12.88 11.52 -15.25
CA CYS A 163 -13.52 10.31 -15.74
C CYS A 163 -14.46 9.68 -14.70
N ASP A 164 -14.06 9.69 -13.43
CA ASP A 164 -14.80 9.05 -12.34
C ASP A 164 -16.06 9.83 -11.95
N ILE A 165 -16.06 11.17 -12.01
CA ILE A 165 -17.21 12.01 -11.62
C ILE A 165 -18.48 11.74 -12.44
N LEU A 166 -18.32 11.27 -13.68
CA LEU A 166 -19.42 10.88 -14.57
C LEU A 166 -20.21 9.68 -14.04
N ILE A 167 -19.59 8.82 -13.21
CA ILE A 167 -20.19 7.56 -12.76
C ILE A 167 -21.24 7.78 -11.66
N PRO A 168 -20.96 8.48 -10.53
CA PRO A 168 -22.02 8.89 -9.64
C PRO A 168 -22.89 9.97 -10.28
N GLY A 169 -22.31 10.92 -11.04
CA GLY A 169 -23.03 12.05 -11.63
C GLY A 169 -24.16 11.63 -12.57
N SER A 170 -23.97 10.61 -13.40
CA SER A 170 -25.06 10.01 -14.19
C SER A 170 -26.01 9.18 -13.34
N ALA A 171 -25.52 8.41 -12.37
CA ALA A 171 -26.34 7.54 -11.54
C ALA A 171 -27.27 8.28 -10.56
N VAL A 172 -26.99 9.56 -10.25
CA VAL A 172 -27.86 10.47 -9.49
C VAL A 172 -28.60 11.49 -10.38
N ASN A 173 -28.52 11.32 -11.70
CA ASN A 173 -29.14 12.18 -12.72
C ASN A 173 -28.69 13.66 -12.71
N TRP A 174 -27.49 13.97 -12.21
CA TRP A 174 -26.90 15.32 -12.26
C TRP A 174 -26.14 15.59 -13.57
N ILE A 175 -25.70 14.54 -14.27
CA ILE A 175 -25.01 14.64 -15.57
C ILE A 175 -25.74 13.75 -16.58
N PRO A 176 -26.27 14.29 -17.71
CA PRO A 176 -26.98 13.51 -18.73
C PRO A 176 -26.01 12.74 -19.65
N ALA A 177 -25.14 11.92 -19.06
CA ALA A 177 -24.18 11.09 -19.79
C ALA A 177 -24.78 9.70 -20.14
N SER A 178 -24.58 9.25 -21.37
CA SER A 178 -25.07 7.93 -21.80
C SER A 178 -24.35 6.77 -21.07
N SER A 179 -25.00 5.61 -20.97
CA SER A 179 -24.39 4.40 -20.37
C SER A 179 -23.08 4.02 -21.06
N VAL A 180 -22.98 4.21 -22.38
CA VAL A 180 -21.75 3.97 -23.17
C VAL A 180 -20.67 4.99 -22.81
N THR A 181 -20.99 6.28 -22.74
CA THR A 181 -20.06 7.36 -22.34
C THR A 181 -19.45 7.09 -20.96
N VAL A 182 -20.29 6.71 -19.99
CA VAL A 182 -19.86 6.37 -18.62
C VAL A 182 -19.01 5.10 -18.58
N GLY A 183 -19.30 4.14 -19.48
CA GLY A 183 -18.48 2.93 -19.66
C GLY A 183 -17.10 3.25 -20.23
N ILE A 184 -17.01 4.13 -21.24
CA ILE A 184 -15.73 4.57 -21.81
C ILE A 184 -14.90 5.31 -20.76
N ALA A 185 -15.49 6.28 -20.05
CA ALA A 185 -14.79 7.01 -18.98
C ALA A 185 -14.28 6.08 -17.86
N SER A 186 -15.13 5.16 -17.37
CA SER A 186 -14.71 4.17 -16.37
C SER A 186 -13.66 3.19 -16.90
N SER A 187 -13.59 2.94 -18.21
CA SER A 187 -12.54 2.11 -18.81
C SER A 187 -11.20 2.86 -18.81
N ILE A 188 -11.20 4.13 -19.23
CA ILE A 188 -10.01 4.99 -19.24
C ILE A 188 -9.40 5.10 -17.83
N SER A 189 -10.19 5.46 -16.81
CA SER A 189 -9.66 5.58 -15.45
C SER A 189 -9.23 4.24 -14.84
N SER A 190 -9.89 3.14 -15.20
CA SER A 190 -9.48 1.79 -14.75
C SER A 190 -8.15 1.35 -15.38
N LEU A 191 -7.87 1.69 -16.64
CA LEU A 191 -6.59 1.40 -17.29
C LEU A 191 -5.44 2.22 -16.70
N ILE A 192 -5.65 3.52 -16.48
CA ILE A 192 -4.64 4.41 -15.88
C ILE A 192 -4.28 3.94 -14.46
N VAL A 193 -5.29 3.72 -13.60
CA VAL A 193 -5.04 3.26 -12.21
C VAL A 193 -4.56 1.81 -12.18
N GLY A 194 -4.98 0.96 -13.12
CA GLY A 194 -4.46 -0.40 -13.29
C GLY A 194 -2.96 -0.42 -13.58
N LYS A 195 -2.47 0.47 -14.46
CA LYS A 195 -1.03 0.65 -14.74
C LYS A 195 -0.25 1.12 -13.51
N GLN A 196 -0.77 2.11 -12.77
CA GLN A 196 -0.16 2.57 -11.52
C GLN A 196 -0.07 1.45 -10.46
N ILE A 197 -1.09 0.57 -10.39
CA ILE A 197 -1.07 -0.60 -9.52
C ILE A 197 -0.04 -1.62 -10.00
N TRP A 198 0.04 -1.90 -11.31
CA TRP A 198 1.01 -2.83 -11.87
C TRP A 198 2.44 -2.42 -11.52
N GLU A 199 2.80 -1.15 -11.77
CA GLU A 199 4.11 -0.60 -11.46
C GLU A 199 4.47 -0.70 -9.97
N ARG A 200 3.51 -0.39 -9.07
CA ARG A 200 3.69 -0.60 -7.62
C ARG A 200 3.97 -2.07 -7.30
N VAL A 201 3.14 -2.97 -7.82
CA VAL A 201 3.14 -4.39 -7.45
C VAL A 201 4.41 -5.11 -7.89
N GLN A 202 4.90 -4.87 -9.12
CA GLN A 202 6.17 -5.46 -9.55
C GLN A 202 7.37 -4.87 -8.77
N LEU A 203 7.35 -3.57 -8.49
CA LEU A 203 8.38 -2.93 -7.67
C LEU A 203 8.38 -3.47 -6.23
N GLU A 204 7.21 -3.80 -5.67
CA GLU A 204 7.09 -4.47 -4.38
C GLU A 204 7.60 -5.92 -4.41
N ALA A 205 7.30 -6.70 -5.45
CA ALA A 205 7.81 -8.06 -5.62
C ALA A 205 9.35 -8.05 -5.68
N TYR A 206 9.93 -7.20 -6.53
CA TYR A 206 11.37 -6.99 -6.62
C TYR A 206 12.00 -6.55 -5.28
N ARG A 207 11.36 -5.62 -4.56
CA ARG A 207 11.81 -5.21 -3.20
C ARG A 207 11.73 -6.36 -2.19
N LYS A 208 10.72 -7.24 -2.27
CA LYS A 208 10.58 -8.43 -1.41
C LYS A 208 11.68 -9.45 -1.73
N GLU A 209 12.01 -9.66 -3.00
CA GLU A 209 13.16 -10.49 -3.42
C GLU A 209 14.50 -9.94 -2.95
N GLN A 210 14.80 -8.67 -3.18
CA GLN A 210 16.07 -8.08 -2.78
C GLN A 210 16.28 -8.19 -1.26
N ARG A 211 15.23 -7.99 -0.46
CA ARG A 211 15.25 -8.25 0.99
C ARG A 211 15.47 -9.73 1.35
N LYS A 212 14.98 -10.69 0.55
CA LYS A 212 15.30 -12.13 0.73
C LYS A 212 16.78 -12.41 0.42
N ARG A 213 17.28 -11.93 -0.72
CA ARG A 213 18.68 -12.09 -1.17
C ARG A 213 19.65 -11.46 -0.17
N GLU A 214 19.35 -10.26 0.33
CA GLU A 214 20.16 -9.59 1.36
C GLU A 214 20.19 -10.37 2.68
N LYS A 215 19.05 -10.87 3.16
CA LYS A 215 18.98 -11.71 4.37
C LYS A 215 19.79 -13.00 4.21
N ALA A 216 19.74 -13.65 3.04
CA ALA A 216 20.57 -14.81 2.75
C ALA A 216 22.06 -14.47 2.77
N ALA A 217 22.47 -13.38 2.11
CA ALA A 217 23.86 -12.91 2.09
C ALA A 217 24.37 -12.39 3.46
N ARG A 218 23.48 -11.94 4.35
CA ARG A 218 23.79 -11.67 5.76
C ARG A 218 24.00 -12.98 6.53
N LYS A 219 23.12 -13.98 6.36
CA LYS A 219 23.26 -15.29 7.01
C LYS A 219 24.55 -16.00 6.60
N VAL A 220 24.85 -16.11 5.31
CA VAL A 220 26.07 -16.76 4.81
C VAL A 220 27.34 -16.13 5.40
N ARG A 221 27.38 -14.80 5.56
CA ARG A 221 28.50 -14.11 6.22
C ARG A 221 28.60 -14.39 7.73
N PHE A 222 27.47 -14.52 8.42
CA PHE A 222 27.43 -14.90 9.83
C PHE A 222 27.88 -16.37 10.05
N ASP A 223 27.35 -17.29 9.24
CA ASP A 223 27.69 -18.71 9.28
C ASP A 223 29.20 -18.92 8.97
N ALA A 224 29.75 -18.17 8.00
CA ALA A 224 31.19 -18.19 7.67
C ALA A 224 32.07 -17.61 8.79
N GLY A 225 31.69 -16.47 9.39
CA GLY A 225 32.42 -15.88 10.51
C GLY A 225 32.44 -16.78 11.75
N THR A 226 31.34 -17.51 11.99
CA THR A 226 31.25 -18.48 13.09
C THR A 226 32.20 -19.66 12.85
N LYS A 227 32.28 -20.20 11.62
CA LYS A 227 33.23 -21.26 11.26
C LYS A 227 34.69 -20.83 11.50
N LEU A 228 35.10 -19.68 10.97
CA LEU A 228 36.46 -19.15 11.18
C LEU A 228 36.81 -19.05 12.68
N SER A 229 35.87 -18.56 13.52
CA SER A 229 36.07 -18.47 14.97
C SER A 229 36.08 -19.82 15.72
N GLY A 230 35.68 -20.91 15.06
CA GLY A 230 35.82 -22.30 15.52
C GLY A 230 37.14 -22.90 15.06
N ASP A 231 37.47 -22.74 13.78
CA ASP A 231 38.71 -23.20 13.16
C ASP A 231 39.95 -22.59 13.86
N GLU A 232 39.89 -21.30 14.23
CA GLU A 232 40.93 -20.62 15.04
C GLU A 232 41.09 -21.25 16.43
N LYS A 233 40.00 -21.69 17.07
CA LYS A 233 40.03 -22.29 18.41
C LYS A 233 40.61 -23.71 18.36
N GLU A 234 40.15 -24.55 17.44
CA GLU A 234 40.73 -25.87 17.23
C GLU A 234 42.23 -25.78 16.84
N GLY A 235 42.58 -24.80 16.00
CA GLY A 235 43.97 -24.54 15.62
C GLY A 235 44.85 -24.14 16.82
N ALA A 236 44.35 -23.26 17.68
CA ALA A 236 45.05 -22.85 18.90
C ALA A 236 45.20 -23.98 19.91
N GLU A 237 44.19 -24.85 20.04
CA GLU A 237 44.18 -26.00 20.95
C GLU A 237 45.18 -27.08 20.51
N LYS A 238 45.11 -27.52 19.24
CA LYS A 238 46.07 -28.46 18.64
C LYS A 238 47.52 -27.97 18.67
N ASN A 239 47.76 -26.65 18.74
CA ASN A 239 49.09 -26.08 18.85
C ASN A 239 49.64 -26.06 20.30
N LYS A 240 48.76 -26.07 21.33
CA LYS A 240 49.19 -26.27 22.73
C LYS A 240 49.70 -27.69 22.95
N ASP A 241 48.97 -28.70 22.47
CA ASP A 241 49.34 -30.11 22.66
C ASP A 241 50.70 -30.46 22.05
N LYS A 242 50.99 -29.92 20.86
CA LYS A 242 52.33 -30.06 20.23
C LYS A 242 53.43 -29.42 21.07
N LYS A 243 53.16 -28.28 21.73
CA LYS A 243 54.15 -27.56 22.55
C LYS A 243 54.38 -28.23 23.90
N GLY A 244 53.44 -29.04 24.39
CA GLY A 244 53.59 -29.85 25.62
C GLY A 244 54.52 -31.06 25.48
N ARG A 245 54.91 -31.46 24.26
CA ARG A 245 55.69 -32.68 24.00
C ARG A 245 57.17 -32.45 23.65
N SER A 246 57.66 -31.22 23.77
CA SER A 246 59.08 -30.89 23.59
C SER A 246 59.57 -29.89 24.64
N ASN A 247 60.15 -30.42 25.73
CA ASN A 247 61.40 -29.92 26.31
C ASN A 247 61.81 -30.83 27.48
N GLY A 248 62.79 -31.69 27.25
CA GLY A 248 63.52 -32.38 28.31
C GLY A 248 64.85 -31.67 28.58
N VAL A 249 65.16 -31.49 29.88
CA VAL A 249 66.51 -31.25 30.44
C VAL A 249 67.24 -29.95 30.02
N VAL A 250 67.60 -29.11 31.01
CA VAL A 250 68.98 -28.70 31.38
C VAL A 250 68.94 -27.51 32.37
N ASN A 251 69.91 -27.48 33.29
CA ASN A 251 70.13 -26.46 34.33
C ASN A 251 70.39 -25.03 33.78
N GLY A 252 70.22 -24.00 34.61
CA GLY A 252 70.73 -22.66 34.30
C GLY A 252 70.35 -21.56 35.31
N SER A 253 71.07 -21.49 36.44
CA SER A 253 70.93 -20.39 37.43
C SER A 253 71.47 -19.05 36.91
N VAL A 254 70.97 -17.93 37.47
CA VAL A 254 71.70 -16.71 37.93
C VAL A 254 70.98 -15.37 37.62
N LYS A 255 70.70 -14.60 38.70
CA LYS A 255 70.40 -13.14 38.79
C LYS A 255 69.10 -12.59 38.13
N ALA A 256 68.63 -11.37 38.45
CA ALA A 256 68.49 -10.63 39.73
C ALA A 256 67.91 -9.21 39.44
N LEU A 257 67.37 -8.55 40.49
CA LEU A 257 67.03 -7.11 40.57
C LEU A 257 65.85 -6.59 39.70
N VAL A 258 65.14 -5.49 40.03
CA VAL A 258 64.64 -4.94 41.32
C VAL A 258 63.71 -3.74 41.04
N ASN A 259 62.87 -3.34 42.01
CA ASN A 259 61.92 -2.20 42.00
C ASN A 259 60.75 -2.28 40.99
N ALA A 260 59.47 -2.04 41.32
CA ALA A 260 58.76 -1.51 42.51
C ALA A 260 58.74 0.03 42.71
N VAL A 261 57.67 0.65 42.17
CA VAL A 261 56.95 1.89 42.56
C VAL A 261 55.49 1.59 42.11
N GLY A 262 54.37 1.80 42.82
CA GLY A 262 53.93 2.91 43.67
C GLY A 262 53.14 3.93 42.81
N ASP A 263 51.93 4.41 43.13
CA ASP A 263 50.84 3.91 43.98
C ASP A 263 49.50 4.33 43.29
N GLY A 264 48.32 4.63 43.85
CA GLY A 264 47.82 4.70 45.22
C GLY A 264 46.40 5.29 45.28
N ASN A 265 45.47 4.63 45.98
CA ASN A 265 44.01 4.90 46.01
C ASN A 265 43.28 4.82 44.63
N GLY A 266 41.96 4.60 44.54
CA GLY A 266 40.99 4.27 45.58
C GLY A 266 39.82 5.25 45.69
N SER A 267 38.64 4.92 45.13
CA SER A 267 37.33 5.35 45.65
C SER A 267 36.13 4.62 45.05
N VAL A 268 35.14 4.36 45.91
CA VAL A 268 33.95 3.52 45.69
C VAL A 268 32.75 4.35 45.24
N LYS A 269 31.92 3.81 44.32
CA LYS A 269 30.44 3.82 44.48
C LYS A 269 29.69 2.82 43.60
N LYS A 270 28.56 2.32 44.13
CA LYS A 270 27.58 1.41 43.52
C LYS A 270 26.25 2.17 43.29
N ARG A 271 25.30 1.48 42.62
CA ARG A 271 23.85 1.77 42.46
C ARG A 271 23.47 2.81 41.39
N SER A 272 22.26 2.79 40.81
CA SER A 272 21.32 1.68 40.50
C SER A 272 20.07 2.21 39.75
N LYS A 273 19.50 1.40 38.84
CA LYS A 273 18.08 1.24 38.44
C LYS A 273 17.10 2.45 38.38
N GLN A 274 16.16 2.33 37.42
CA GLN A 274 14.94 3.13 37.20
C GLN A 274 15.19 4.53 36.61
N ALA A 275 14.25 5.11 35.85
CA ALA A 275 12.94 4.56 35.44
C ALA A 275 13.01 3.75 34.14
#